data_AF-A0A1F8XCI9-F1
#
_entry.id   AF-A0A1F8XCI9-F1
#
_cell.length_a   1.000
_cell.length_b   1.000
_cell.length_c   1.000
_cell.angle_alpha   90.00
_cell.angle_beta   90.00
_cell.angle_gamma   90.00
#
_symmetry.space_group_name_H-M   'P 1'
#
loop_
_entity.id
_entity.type
_entity.pdbx_description
1 polymer ?
#
loop_
_entity_poly.entity_id
_entity_poly.type
_entity_poly.pdbx_seq_one_letter_code
_entity_poly.pdbx_strand_id
1 'polypeptide(L)'
;MVNRPPQVKEIVSGILALAARKGERIPLAKSHSIVYAMKSHEPILSGLRFSLTGDVCYSRDIDQAINILIDGGFLKIEGQSAVVTGRAQQFWRYLGGFLTNSQVQDIHSVSLRFHDRLRRDVKNPSISP
;
A
#
# COMPACT_ATOMS: atom_id res chain seq x y z
N MET A 1 -5.16 -24.56 7.74
CA MET A 1 -4.53 -23.39 7.10
C MET A 1 -5.12 -23.28 5.70
N VAL A 2 -5.74 -22.15 5.37
CA VAL A 2 -6.43 -21.99 4.09
C VAL A 2 -5.41 -21.47 3.07
N ASN A 3 -4.89 -22.37 2.23
CA ASN A 3 -4.08 -22.03 1.05
C ASN A 3 -4.99 -21.40 -0.02
N ARG A 4 -5.42 -20.16 0.22
CA ARG A 4 -6.02 -19.34 -0.84
C ARG A 4 -4.96 -18.40 -1.39
N PRO A 5 -4.89 -18.19 -2.72
CA PRO A 5 -4.07 -17.13 -3.28
C PRO A 5 -4.46 -15.80 -2.61
N PRO A 6 -3.50 -15.01 -2.12
CA PRO A 6 -3.80 -13.71 -1.56
C PRO A 6 -4.44 -12.84 -2.62
N GLN A 7 -5.54 -12.20 -2.25
CA GLN A 7 -6.20 -11.25 -3.14
C GLN A 7 -5.30 -10.03 -3.31
N VAL A 8 -5.36 -9.39 -4.48
CA VAL A 8 -4.56 -8.19 -4.79
C VAL A 8 -4.72 -7.10 -3.72
N LYS A 9 -5.93 -6.93 -3.17
CA LYS A 9 -6.20 -6.01 -2.05
C LYS A 9 -5.45 -6.38 -0.76
N GLU A 10 -5.23 -7.65 -0.47
CA GLU A 10 -4.48 -8.12 0.71
C GLU A 10 -2.99 -7.83 0.54
N ILE A 11 -2.47 -8.01 -0.69
CA ILE A 11 -1.09 -7.66 -1.06
C ILE A 11 -0.87 -6.15 -0.91
N VAL A 12 -1.75 -5.32 -1.47
CA VAL A 12 -1.65 -3.85 -1.36
C VAL A 12 -1.81 -3.39 0.08
N SER A 13 -2.73 -3.99 0.84
CA SER A 13 -2.87 -3.69 2.28
C SER A 13 -1.56 -3.98 3.03
N GLY A 14 -0.89 -5.09 2.70
CA GLY A 14 0.40 -5.47 3.28
C GLY A 14 1.47 -4.44 2.98
N ILE A 15 1.58 -4.03 1.71
CA ILE A 15 2.53 -3.01 1.25
C ILE A 15 2.29 -1.68 1.99
N LEU A 16 1.04 -1.20 2.05
CA LEU A 16 0.72 0.08 2.68
C LEU A 16 0.93 0.06 4.20
N ALA A 17 0.52 -1.01 4.87
CA ALA A 17 0.69 -1.16 6.32
C ALA A 17 2.18 -1.24 6.72
N LEU A 18 3.02 -1.80 5.85
CA LEU A 18 4.44 -1.94 6.06
C LEU A 18 5.25 -0.70 5.73
N ALA A 19 4.87 -0.03 4.66
CA ALA A 19 5.65 1.07 4.14
C ALA A 19 5.57 2.31 5.04
N ALA A 20 4.51 2.44 5.83
CA ALA A 20 4.38 3.58 6.72
C ALA A 20 4.87 3.24 8.13
N ARG A 21 5.94 3.92 8.53
CA ARG A 21 6.45 3.86 9.90
C ARG A 21 5.46 4.55 10.83
N LYS A 22 5.49 4.19 12.12
CA LYS A 22 4.61 4.81 13.13
C LYS A 22 4.74 6.34 13.08
N GLY A 23 3.62 7.03 12.83
CA GLY A 23 3.56 8.50 12.72
C GLY A 23 3.80 9.08 11.32
N GLU A 24 4.09 8.25 10.32
CA GLU A 24 4.16 8.72 8.93
C GLU A 24 2.78 8.90 8.32
N ARG A 25 2.65 9.95 7.51
CA ARG A 25 1.45 10.28 6.76
C ARG A 25 1.60 9.77 5.33
N ILE A 26 0.64 8.95 4.90
CA ILE A 26 0.51 8.49 3.52
C ILE A 26 -0.57 9.35 2.85
N PRO A 27 -0.22 10.26 1.92
CA PRO A 27 -1.23 11.01 1.18
C PRO A 27 -2.00 10.04 0.28
N LEU A 28 -3.33 10.01 0.41
CA LEU A 28 -4.19 9.05 -0.29
C LEU A 28 -4.02 9.12 -1.81
N ALA A 29 -4.01 10.34 -2.37
CA ALA A 29 -3.83 10.58 -3.80
C ALA A 29 -2.48 10.07 -4.33
N LYS A 30 -1.41 10.14 -3.52
CA LYS A 30 -0.06 9.71 -3.93
C LYS A 30 0.08 8.19 -3.92
N SER A 31 -0.66 7.49 -3.06
CA SER A 31 -0.64 6.03 -3.01
C SER A 31 -0.96 5.40 -4.36
N HIS A 32 -1.98 5.90 -5.07
CA HIS A 32 -2.34 5.34 -6.37
C HIS A 32 -1.23 5.56 -7.41
N SER A 33 -0.71 6.78 -7.54
CA SER A 33 0.33 7.10 -8.51
C SER A 33 1.64 6.35 -8.24
N ILE A 34 2.03 6.19 -6.96
CA ILE A 34 3.25 5.45 -6.59
C ILE A 34 3.09 3.97 -6.93
N VAL A 35 1.97 3.34 -6.54
CA VAL A 35 1.71 1.93 -6.85
C VAL A 35 1.61 1.71 -8.36
N TYR A 36 1.00 2.64 -9.09
CA TYR A 36 0.95 2.60 -10.56
C TYR A 36 2.36 2.60 -11.17
N ALA A 37 3.24 3.52 -10.74
CA ALA A 37 4.62 3.60 -11.22
C ALA A 37 5.46 2.38 -10.87
N MET A 38 5.13 1.69 -9.76
CA MET A 38 5.81 0.46 -9.34
C MET A 38 5.32 -0.77 -10.09
N LYS A 39 4.07 -0.78 -10.56
CA LYS A 39 3.43 -1.95 -11.18
C LYS A 39 4.26 -2.58 -12.31
N SER A 40 4.93 -1.77 -13.13
CA SER A 40 5.74 -2.26 -14.26
C SER A 40 7.02 -2.99 -13.83
N HIS A 41 7.47 -2.82 -12.59
CA HIS A 41 8.71 -3.38 -12.06
C HIS A 41 8.48 -4.43 -10.97
N GLU A 42 7.25 -4.57 -10.47
CA GLU A 42 6.90 -5.44 -9.36
C GLU A 42 5.86 -6.48 -9.82
N PRO A 43 6.26 -7.73 -10.12
CA PRO A 43 5.34 -8.77 -10.60
C PRO A 43 4.16 -9.03 -9.65
N ILE A 44 4.36 -8.84 -8.34
CA ILE A 44 3.33 -8.99 -7.31
C ILE A 44 2.19 -7.97 -7.43
N LEU A 45 2.40 -6.87 -8.15
CA LEU A 45 1.40 -5.82 -8.42
C LEU A 45 0.69 -5.99 -9.77
N SER A 46 1.08 -6.98 -10.58
CA SER A 46 0.57 -7.17 -11.95
C SER A 46 -0.96 -7.26 -12.05
N GLY A 47 -1.61 -7.81 -11.03
CA GLY A 47 -3.06 -7.96 -10.94
C GLY A 47 -3.86 -6.67 -10.71
N LEU A 48 -3.19 -5.55 -10.37
CA LEU A 48 -3.88 -4.28 -10.10
C LEU A 48 -4.47 -3.66 -11.36
N ARG A 49 -5.73 -3.23 -11.30
CA ARG A 49 -6.35 -2.46 -12.38
C ARG A 49 -6.38 -0.99 -12.02
N PHE A 50 -6.02 -0.16 -12.99
CA PHE A 50 -6.07 1.28 -12.88
C PHE A 50 -7.03 1.85 -13.92
N SER A 51 -7.86 2.78 -13.49
CA SER A 51 -8.60 3.69 -14.35
C SER A 51 -7.77 4.96 -14.51
N LEU A 52 -7.57 5.38 -15.75
CA LEU A 52 -6.99 6.68 -16.07
C LEU A 52 -8.11 7.70 -16.09
N THR A 53 -8.11 8.62 -15.13
CA THR A 53 -9.09 9.71 -15.06
C THR A 53 -8.32 11.03 -15.07
N GLY A 54 -8.15 11.60 -16.27
CA GLY A 54 -7.26 12.74 -16.48
C GLY A 54 -5.81 12.38 -16.14
N ASP A 55 -5.11 13.26 -15.42
CA ASP A 55 -3.71 13.05 -15.00
C ASP A 55 -3.55 12.14 -13.77
N VAL A 56 -4.67 11.60 -13.25
CA VAL A 56 -4.67 10.79 -12.03
C VAL A 56 -4.89 9.32 -12.37
N CYS A 57 -3.94 8.49 -11.96
CA CYS A 57 -4.09 7.04 -11.94
C CYS A 57 -4.90 6.66 -10.71
N TYR A 58 -6.05 6.00 -10.90
CA TYR A 58 -6.91 5.57 -9.81
C TYR A 58 -7.08 4.04 -9.81
N SER A 59 -7.13 3.42 -8.64
CA SER A 59 -7.38 1.97 -8.52
C SER A 59 -8.32 1.69 -7.37
N ARG A 60 -9.44 1.00 -7.66
CA ARG A 60 -10.40 0.55 -6.65
C ARG A 60 -9.79 -0.45 -5.66
N ASP A 61 -8.84 -1.26 -6.10
CA ASP A 61 -8.17 -2.24 -5.23
C ASP A 61 -7.35 -1.54 -4.13
N ILE A 62 -6.78 -0.38 -4.46
CA ILE A 62 -6.03 0.45 -3.50
C ILE A 62 -6.98 1.09 -2.49
N ASP A 63 -8.12 1.62 -2.93
CA ASP A 63 -9.15 2.14 -2.01
C ASP A 63 -9.67 1.06 -1.07
N GLN A 64 -9.96 -0.13 -1.60
CA GLN A 64 -10.38 -1.27 -0.78
C GLN A 64 -9.30 -1.66 0.23
N ALA A 65 -8.03 -1.67 -0.16
CA ALA A 65 -6.93 -1.94 0.76
C ALA A 65 -6.84 -0.89 1.88
N ILE A 66 -6.97 0.38 1.54
CA ILE A 66 -6.97 1.48 2.52
C ILE A 66 -8.16 1.32 3.48
N ASN A 67 -9.36 1.05 2.97
CA ASN A 67 -10.55 0.84 3.79
C ASN A 67 -10.40 -0.37 4.72
N ILE A 68 -9.88 -1.51 4.24
CA ILE A 68 -9.58 -2.67 5.09
C ILE A 68 -8.66 -2.30 6.25
N LEU A 69 -7.65 -1.47 5.98
CA LEU A 69 -6.72 -1.03 7.00
C LEU A 69 -7.34 -0.04 7.99
N ILE A 70 -8.26 0.83 7.54
CA ILE A 70 -9.00 1.74 8.40
C ILE A 70 -9.98 0.97 9.29
N ASP A 71 -10.78 0.07 8.69
CA ASP A 71 -11.77 -0.74 9.39
C ASP A 71 -11.11 -1.67 10.42
N GLY A 72 -9.92 -2.19 10.10
CA GLY A 72 -9.09 -2.97 11.02
C GLY A 72 -8.38 -2.14 12.09
N GLY A 73 -8.47 -0.80 12.04
CA GLY A 73 -7.82 0.11 12.97
C GLY A 73 -6.29 0.18 12.81
N PHE A 74 -5.75 -0.22 11.66
CA PHE A 74 -4.33 -0.17 11.31
C PHE A 74 -3.92 1.17 10.69
N LEU A 75 -4.87 1.84 10.02
CA LEU A 75 -4.77 3.21 9.54
C LEU A 75 -5.83 4.09 10.19
N LYS A 76 -5.54 5.38 10.29
CA LYS A 76 -6.50 6.43 10.67
C LYS A 76 -6.42 7.56 9.63
N ILE A 77 -7.56 8.08 9.20
CA ILE A 77 -7.59 9.25 8.33
C ILE A 77 -7.34 10.52 9.14
N GLU A 78 -6.39 11.34 8.69
CA GLU A 78 -6.11 12.68 9.18
C GLU A 78 -6.03 13.64 7.99
N GLY A 79 -7.11 14.40 7.76
CA GLY A 79 -7.25 15.25 6.58
C GLY A 79 -7.21 14.43 5.28
N GLN A 80 -6.28 14.75 4.39
CA GLN A 80 -6.09 14.05 3.10
C GLN A 80 -5.07 12.90 3.16
N SER A 81 -4.65 12.50 4.36
CA SER A 81 -3.65 11.46 4.57
C SER A 81 -4.17 10.34 5.46
N ALA A 82 -3.68 9.12 5.23
CA ALA A 82 -3.78 8.03 6.17
C ALA A 82 -2.53 7.97 7.05
N VAL A 83 -2.71 7.75 8.35
CA VAL A 83 -1.64 7.65 9.34
C VAL A 83 -1.65 6.25 9.93
N VAL A 84 -0.47 5.63 10.01
CA VAL A 84 -0.33 4.30 10.63
C VAL A 84 -0.52 4.37 12.13
N THR A 85 -1.41 3.53 12.63
CA THR A 85 -1.64 3.35 14.06
C THR A 85 -0.60 2.40 14.65
N GLY A 86 -0.47 2.38 15.98
CA GLY A 86 0.43 1.45 16.67
C GLY A 86 0.11 -0.04 16.47
N ARG A 87 -0.98 -0.39 15.78
CA ARG A 87 -1.44 -1.77 15.55
C ARG A 87 -0.97 -2.38 14.24
N ALA A 88 -0.28 -1.66 13.36
CA ALA A 88 0.11 -2.19 12.04
C ALA A 88 0.96 -3.47 12.11
N GLN A 89 1.75 -3.67 13.17
CA GLN A 89 2.48 -4.94 13.38
C GLN A 89 1.55 -6.15 13.57
N GLN A 90 0.31 -5.96 14.03
CA GLN A 90 -0.67 -7.03 14.17
C GLN A 90 -1.24 -7.46 12.82
N PHE A 91 -1.23 -6.57 11.82
CA PHE A 91 -1.63 -6.89 10.46
C PHE A 91 -0.74 -7.96 9.81
N TRP A 92 0.54 -8.01 10.20
CA TRP A 92 1.44 -9.09 9.79
C TRP A 92 1.02 -10.47 10.29
N ARG A 93 0.55 -10.55 11.52
CA ARG A 93 0.06 -11.83 12.08
C ARG A 93 -1.19 -12.30 11.34
N TYR A 94 -2.04 -11.35 10.96
CA TYR A 94 -3.18 -11.62 10.10
C TYR A 94 -2.74 -12.13 8.72
N LEU A 95 -1.86 -11.41 8.02
CA LEU A 95 -1.37 -11.81 6.70
C LEU A 95 -0.56 -13.10 6.70
N GLY A 96 0.25 -13.35 7.73
CA GLY A 96 1.05 -14.58 7.87
C GLY A 96 0.20 -15.85 7.97
N GLY A 97 -1.09 -15.73 8.25
CA GLY A 97 -2.04 -16.86 8.19
C GLY A 97 -2.42 -17.28 6.77
N PHE A 98 -2.14 -16.45 5.76
CA PHE A 98 -2.58 -16.63 4.37
C PHE A 98 -1.44 -16.57 3.34
N LEU A 99 -0.26 -16.11 3.74
CA LEU A 99 0.88 -15.92 2.85
C LEU A 99 1.98 -16.95 3.11
N THR A 100 2.65 -17.37 2.05
CA THR A 100 3.91 -18.10 2.13
C THR A 100 5.06 -17.17 2.54
N ASN A 101 6.13 -17.72 3.10
CA ASN A 101 7.32 -16.94 3.48
C ASN A 101 7.93 -16.15 2.29
N SER A 102 7.88 -16.70 1.07
CA SER A 102 8.34 -16.00 -0.12
C SER A 102 7.47 -14.77 -0.41
N GLN A 103 6.15 -14.91 -0.37
CA GLN A 103 5.22 -13.80 -0.59
C GLN A 103 5.36 -12.72 0.49
N VAL A 104 5.61 -13.12 1.74
CA VAL A 104 5.93 -12.22 2.85
C VAL A 104 7.19 -11.40 2.54
N GLN A 105 8.26 -12.05 2.06
CA GLN A 105 9.51 -11.36 1.68
C GLN A 105 9.32 -10.40 0.50
N ASP A 106 8.56 -10.82 -0.51
CA ASP A 106 8.24 -9.98 -1.67
C ASP A 106 7.47 -8.74 -1.26
N ILE A 107 6.38 -8.90 -0.49
CA ILE A 107 5.57 -7.78 0.03
C ILE A 107 6.43 -6.83 0.85
N HIS A 108 7.32 -7.36 1.70
CA HIS A 108 8.24 -6.55 2.48
C HIS A 108 9.21 -5.75 1.59
N SER A 109 9.82 -6.38 0.59
CA SER A 109 10.70 -5.71 -0.37
C SER A 109 9.97 -4.59 -1.12
N VAL A 110 8.76 -4.85 -1.62
CA VAL A 110 7.94 -3.86 -2.32
C VAL A 110 7.53 -2.72 -1.38
N SER A 111 7.22 -3.01 -0.12
CA SER A 111 6.88 -1.98 0.87
C SER A 111 8.03 -1.00 1.14
N LEU A 112 9.28 -1.47 1.16
CA LEU A 112 10.46 -0.62 1.31
C LEU A 112 10.61 0.31 0.10
N ARG A 113 10.41 -0.22 -1.12
CA ARG A 113 10.46 0.59 -2.34
C ARG A 113 9.32 1.61 -2.42
N PHE A 114 8.12 1.25 -1.97
CA PHE A 114 7.02 2.19 -1.84
C PHE A 114 7.35 3.31 -0.86
N HIS A 115 7.88 2.97 0.32
CA HIS A 115 8.30 3.94 1.34
C HIS A 115 9.36 4.92 0.80
N ASP A 116 10.36 4.41 0.10
CA ASP A 116 11.43 5.24 -0.47
C ASP A 116 10.88 6.23 -1.51
N ARG A 117 9.96 5.80 -2.37
CA ARG A 117 9.28 6.68 -3.34
C ARG A 117 8.40 7.71 -2.63
N LEU A 118 7.61 7.28 -1.65
CA LEU A 118 6.79 8.17 -0.84
C LEU A 118 7.64 9.28 -0.19
N ARG A 119 8.80 8.95 0.37
CA ARG A 119 9.69 9.93 0.98
C ARG A 119 10.33 10.88 -0.01
N ARG A 120 10.65 10.44 -1.23
CA ARG A 120 11.17 11.29 -2.30
C ARG A 120 10.11 12.30 -2.75
N ASP A 121 8.89 11.83 -2.97
CA ASP A 121 7.77 12.67 -3.42
C ASP A 121 7.30 13.66 -2.34
N VAL A 122 7.32 13.26 -1.06
CA VAL A 122 6.99 14.17 0.06
C VAL A 122 8.09 15.21 0.29
N LYS A 123 9.37 14.87 0.02
CA LYS A 123 10.50 15.81 0.15
C LYS A 123 10.65 16.75 -1.05
N ASN A 124 10.18 16.37 -2.23
CA ASN A 124 10.16 17.20 -3.44
C ASN A 124 8.72 17.49 -3.88
N PRO A 125 8.04 18.48 -3.28
CA PRO A 125 6.71 18.90 -3.74
C PRO A 125 6.74 19.62 -5.10
N SER A 126 7.93 19.95 -5.62
CA SER A 126 8.12 20.58 -6.92
C SER A 126 8.46 19.54 -7.99
N ILE A 127 7.44 19.19 -8.77
CA ILE A 127 7.35 19.21 -10.25
C ILE A 127 6.04 18.48 -10.56
N SER A 128 4.97 19.25 -10.67
CA SER A 128 3.85 18.92 -11.54
C SER A 128 3.82 20.07 -12.57
N PRO A 129 3.83 19.78 -13.89
CA PRO A 129 3.52 20.79 -14.88
C PRO A 129 2.08 21.31 -14.69
#